data_AF-A0A914Y3R2-F1
#
_entry.id   AF-A0A914Y3R2-F1
#
_cell.length_a   1.000
_cell.length_b   1.000
_cell.length_c   1.000
_cell.angle_alpha   90.00
_cell.angle_beta   90.00
_cell.angle_gamma   90.00
#
_symmetry.space_group_name_H-M   'P 1'
#
loop_
_entity.id
_entity.type
_entity.pdbx_description
1 polymer ?
#
loop_
_entity_poly.entity_id
_entity_poly.type
_entity_poly.pdbx_seq_one_letter_code
_entity_poly.pdbx_strand_id
1 'polypeptide(L)'
;MTLKIPSIKMHNGVNIPIIGLGTAGNLESPDVNELKTAFRAAIDAGYRAFDTAAAYANEGIIGEFLEELFKEGNIKRSDIFITTKVGFLETNR
;
A
#
# COMPACT_ATOMS: atom_id res chain seq x y z
N MET A 1 17.63 -11.61 7.42
CA MET A 1 16.63 -11.37 8.48
C MET A 1 15.96 -10.05 8.17
N THR A 2 14.69 -10.04 7.82
CA THR A 2 13.95 -8.81 7.53
C THR A 2 13.56 -8.13 8.83
N LEU A 3 13.83 -6.84 8.96
CA LEU A 3 13.42 -6.07 10.13
C LEU A 3 11.88 -6.01 10.17
N LYS A 4 11.29 -6.39 11.30
CA LYS A 4 9.85 -6.25 11.51
C LYS A 4 9.58 -4.84 12.02
N ILE A 5 8.93 -4.02 11.20
CA ILE A 5 8.49 -2.67 11.60
C ILE A 5 7.49 -2.80 12.77
N PRO A 6 7.69 -2.10 13.89
CA PRO A 6 6.76 -2.12 15.02
C PRO A 6 5.36 -1.64 14.64
N SER A 7 4.37 -1.93 15.47
CA SER A 7 3.02 -1.42 15.31
C SER A 7 2.55 -0.73 16.58
N ILE A 8 1.66 0.25 16.41
CA ILE A 8 0.95 0.90 17.52
C ILE A 8 -0.51 0.45 17.52
N LYS A 9 -1.07 0.26 18.72
CA LYS A 9 -2.49 -0.04 18.89
C LYS A 9 -3.28 1.27 18.82
N MET A 10 -4.17 1.35 17.85
CA MET A 10 -5.13 2.44 17.69
C MET A 10 -6.22 2.36 18.75
N HIS A 11 -6.95 3.45 18.96
CA HIS A 11 -8.03 3.52 19.96
C HIS A 11 -9.14 2.47 19.74
N ASN A 12 -9.32 1.98 18.51
CA ASN A 12 -10.28 0.94 18.14
C ASN A 12 -9.71 -0.49 18.26
N GLY A 13 -8.51 -0.65 18.83
CA GLY A 13 -7.86 -1.94 19.05
C GLY A 13 -7.08 -2.49 17.85
N VAL A 14 -7.16 -1.86 16.68
CA VAL A 14 -6.40 -2.26 15.47
C VAL A 14 -4.93 -1.90 15.64
N ASN A 15 -4.03 -2.79 15.20
CA ASN A 15 -2.59 -2.49 15.15
C ASN A 15 -2.22 -1.93 13.77
N ILE A 16 -1.57 -0.76 13.74
CA ILE A 16 -1.05 -0.16 12.50
C ILE A 16 0.49 -0.14 12.54
N PRO A 17 1.20 -0.56 11.47
CA PRO A 17 2.64 -0.38 11.37
C PRO A 17 3.02 1.11 11.49
N ILE A 18 4.08 1.41 12.25
CA ILE A 18 4.48 2.80 12.52
C ILE A 18 5.18 3.49 11.34
N ILE A 19 5.54 2.72 10.32
CA ILE A 19 6.13 3.21 9.07
C ILE A 19 5.34 2.58 7.92
N GLY A 20 4.96 3.40 6.94
CA GLY A 20 4.26 2.98 5.73
C GLY A 20 4.83 3.64 4.48
N LEU A 21 4.62 2.99 3.33
CA LEU A 21 4.97 3.52 2.02
C LEU A 21 3.81 4.38 1.49
N GLY A 22 4.08 5.66 1.21
CA GLY A 22 3.18 6.49 0.43
C GLY A 22 3.29 6.15 -1.06
N THR A 23 2.16 6.04 -1.75
CA THR A 23 2.12 5.66 -3.18
C THR A 23 1.78 6.82 -4.12
N ALA A 24 1.77 8.06 -3.61
CA ALA A 24 1.63 9.25 -4.44
C ALA A 24 2.90 9.42 -5.29
N GLY A 25 2.86 8.94 -6.54
CA GLY A 25 3.91 9.17 -7.54
C GLY A 25 3.71 10.49 -8.28
N ASN A 26 4.27 10.60 -9.48
CA ASN A 26 3.94 11.67 -10.41
C ASN A 26 2.50 11.46 -10.94
N LEU A 27 1.56 12.30 -10.48
CA LEU A 27 0.14 12.18 -10.86
C LEU A 27 -0.15 12.60 -12.30
N GLU A 28 0.72 13.41 -12.92
CA GLU A 28 0.57 13.83 -14.32
C GLU A 28 1.12 12.78 -15.29
N SER A 29 2.14 12.03 -14.86
CA SER A 29 2.81 11.01 -15.66
C SER A 29 3.18 9.81 -14.78
N PRO A 30 2.19 8.97 -14.41
CA PRO A 30 2.43 7.84 -13.51
C PRO A 30 3.26 6.75 -14.21
N ASP A 31 4.43 6.43 -13.64
CA ASP A 31 5.22 5.27 -14.04
C ASP A 31 4.87 4.05 -13.18
N VAL A 32 4.21 3.08 -13.82
CA VAL A 32 3.80 1.81 -13.19
C VAL A 32 5.02 1.01 -12.71
N ASN A 33 6.14 1.06 -13.43
CA ASN A 33 7.35 0.31 -13.08
C ASN A 33 8.04 0.92 -11.85
N GLU A 34 8.02 2.24 -11.73
CA GLU A 34 8.51 2.93 -10.54
C GLU A 34 7.71 2.50 -9.31
N LEU A 35 6.37 2.53 -9.40
CA LEU A 35 5.50 2.11 -8.30
C LEU A 35 5.73 0.63 -7.93
N LYS A 36 5.84 -0.26 -8.92
CA LYS A 36 6.12 -1.69 -8.69
C LYS A 36 7.47 -1.90 -7.99
N THR A 37 8.49 -1.17 -8.44
CA THR A 37 9.85 -1.24 -7.88
C THR A 37 9.86 -0.75 -6.42
N ALA A 38 9.23 0.39 -6.15
CA ALA A 38 9.11 0.94 -4.80
C ALA A 38 8.35 -0.02 -3.87
N PHE A 39 7.26 -0.63 -4.35
CA PHE A 39 6.44 -1.55 -3.58
C PHE A 39 7.22 -2.83 -3.21
N ARG A 40 7.93 -3.45 -4.18
CA ARG A 40 8.77 -4.62 -3.92
C ARG A 40 9.90 -4.30 -2.94
N ALA A 41 10.61 -3.20 -3.15
CA ALA A 41 11.66 -2.74 -2.23
C ALA A 41 11.13 -2.51 -0.81
N ALA A 42 9.92 -1.95 -0.67
CA ALA A 42 9.27 -1.77 0.63
C ALA A 42 8.95 -3.11 1.31
N ILE A 43 8.38 -4.07 0.58
CA ILE A 43 8.12 -5.43 1.11
C ILE A 43 9.41 -6.09 1.60
N ASP A 44 10.47 -6.01 0.80
CA ASP A 44 11.80 -6.57 1.10
C ASP A 44 12.48 -5.86 2.28
N ALA A 45 12.22 -4.57 2.47
CA ALA A 45 12.68 -3.79 3.61
C ALA A 45 11.84 -4.03 4.89
N GLY A 46 10.75 -4.81 4.80
CA GLY A 46 9.89 -5.15 5.95
C GLY A 46 8.64 -4.28 6.12
N TYR A 47 8.31 -3.43 5.15
CA TYR A 47 7.10 -2.63 5.17
C TYR A 47 5.86 -3.50 5.05
N ARG A 48 4.85 -3.12 5.81
CA ARG A 48 3.54 -3.78 5.83
C ARG A 48 2.38 -2.79 5.75
N ALA A 49 2.63 -1.49 5.82
CA ALA A 49 1.63 -0.45 5.62
C ALA A 49 1.84 0.26 4.28
N PHE A 50 0.76 0.43 3.53
CA PHE A 50 0.72 1.13 2.24
C PHE A 50 -0.40 2.15 2.23
N ASP A 51 -0.08 3.39 1.89
CA ASP A 51 -1.00 4.52 1.85
C ASP A 51 -1.24 4.96 0.41
N THR A 52 -2.49 4.88 -0.03
CA THR A 52 -2.97 5.32 -1.35
C THR A 52 -4.19 6.26 -1.20
N ALA A 53 -4.79 6.67 -2.31
CA ALA A 53 -6.02 7.46 -2.37
C ALA A 53 -6.71 7.26 -3.71
N ALA A 54 -8.03 7.43 -3.75
CA ALA A 54 -8.79 7.45 -5.01
C ALA A 54 -8.24 8.50 -6.02
N ALA A 55 -7.78 9.65 -5.52
CA ALA A 55 -7.19 10.72 -6.34
C ALA A 55 -5.86 10.34 -7.00
N TYR A 56 -5.19 9.26 -6.57
CA TYR A 56 -3.92 8.82 -7.16
C TYR A 56 -4.11 7.93 -8.39
N ALA A 57 -5.35 7.49 -8.67
CA ALA A 57 -5.68 6.63 -9.81
C ALA A 57 -4.80 5.37 -9.96
N ASN A 58 -4.22 4.87 -8.85
CA ASN A 58 -3.28 3.74 -8.85
C ASN A 58 -3.73 2.55 -7.98
N GLU A 59 -4.93 2.59 -7.40
CA GLU A 59 -5.45 1.53 -6.52
C GLU A 59 -5.58 0.18 -7.24
N GLY A 60 -5.98 0.17 -8.52
CA GLY A 60 -6.05 -1.04 -9.33
C GLY A 60 -4.68 -1.70 -9.50
N ILE A 61 -3.66 -0.91 -9.82
CA ILE A 61 -2.27 -1.36 -9.95
C ILE A 61 -1.75 -1.96 -8.63
N ILE A 62 -2.02 -1.29 -7.50
CA ILE A 62 -1.64 -1.79 -6.17
C ILE A 62 -2.36 -3.12 -5.87
N GLY A 63 -3.63 -3.24 -6.24
CA GLY A 63 -4.41 -4.46 -6.08
C GLY A 63 -3.80 -5.65 -6.82
N GLU A 64 -3.46 -5.47 -8.09
CA GLU A 64 -2.80 -6.50 -8.92
C GLU A 64 -1.46 -6.94 -8.33
N PHE A 65 -0.64 -6.00 -7.87
CA PHE A 65 0.66 -6.34 -7.25
C PHE A 65 0.52 -7.09 -5.94
N LEU A 66 -0.44 -6.70 -5.10
CA LEU A 66 -0.72 -7.45 -3.87
C LEU A 66 -1.20 -8.86 -4.17
N GLU A 67 -2.04 -9.04 -5.20
CA GLU A 67 -2.47 -10.37 -5.63
C GLU A 67 -1.29 -11.23 -6.11
N GLU A 68 -0.39 -10.68 -6.92
CA GLU A 68 0.87 -11.35 -7.32
C GLU A 68 1.67 -11.78 -6.08
N LEU A 69 1.91 -10.87 -5.14
CA LEU A 69 2.71 -11.14 -3.95
C LEU A 69 2.07 -12.17 -3.02
N PHE A 70 0.73 -12.19 -2.91
CA PHE A 70 0.03 -13.21 -2.14
C PHE A 70 0.15 -14.58 -2.80
N LYS A 71 0.17 -14.66 -4.14
CA LYS A 71 0.40 -15.91 -4.88
C LYS A 71 1.83 -16.42 -4.72
N GLU A 72 2.82 -15.54 -4.57
CA GLU A 72 4.21 -15.92 -4.25
C GLU A 72 4.33 -16.58 -2.85
N GLY A 73 3.34 -16.41 -1.97
CA GLY A 73 3.20 -17.13 -0.70
C GLY A 73 4.06 -16.60 0.46
N ASN A 74 4.90 -15.60 0.21
CA ASN A 74 5.81 -15.03 1.22
C ASN A 74 5.12 -14.03 2.16
N ILE A 75 3.96 -13.50 1.77
CA ILE A 75 3.15 -12.57 2.56
C ILE A 75 1.67 -12.94 2.43
N LYS A 76 0.89 -12.69 3.49
CA LYS A 76 -0.56 -12.89 3.50
C LYS A 76 -1.27 -11.54 3.56
N ARG A 77 -2.55 -11.51 3.16
CA ARG A 77 -3.39 -10.31 3.31
C ARG A 77 -3.45 -9.81 4.76
N SER A 78 -3.44 -10.70 5.74
CA SER A 78 -3.41 -10.36 7.18
C SER A 78 -2.14 -9.63 7.61
N ASP A 79 -1.07 -9.73 6.83
CA ASP A 79 0.19 -9.05 7.12
C ASP A 79 0.19 -7.61 6.59
N ILE A 80 -0.80 -7.21 5.78
CA ILE A 80 -0.83 -5.93 5.08
C ILE A 80 -1.87 -4.99 5.70
N PHE A 81 -1.44 -3.77 5.98
CA PHE A 81 -2.28 -2.64 6.32
C PHE A 81 -2.38 -1.72 5.10
N ILE A 82 -3.60 -1.48 4.60
CA ILE A 82 -3.82 -0.57 3.46
C ILE A 82 -4.67 0.59 3.95
N THR A 83 -4.20 1.80 3.67
CA THR A 83 -4.96 3.04 3.84
C THR A 83 -5.34 3.57 2.48
N THR A 84 -6.60 3.92 2.29
CA THR A 84 -7.06 4.74 1.16
C THR A 84 -7.86 5.94 1.66
N LYS A 85 -8.15 6.89 0.77
CA LYS A 85 -8.81 8.16 1.06
C LYS A 85 -10.00 8.29 0.12
N VAL A 86 -11.14 8.62 0.70
CA VAL A 86 -12.38 8.89 -0.05
C VAL A 86 -12.12 10.01 -1.05
N GLY A 87 -12.39 9.74 -2.32
CA GLY A 87 -12.28 10.75 -3.38
C GLY A 87 -13.38 11.80 -3.26
N PHE A 88 -13.14 12.98 -3.84
CA PHE A 88 -14.22 13.93 -4.06
C PHE A 88 -15.17 13.33 -5.11
N LEU A 89 -16.45 13.21 -4.78
CA LEU A 89 -17.48 12.84 -5.75
C LEU A 89 -17.57 13.96 -6.79
N GLU A 90 -17.21 13.70 -8.06
CA GLU A 90 -17.99 14.32 -9.13
C GLU A 90 -19.34 13.64 -9.11
N THR A 91 -20.32 14.29 -8.51
CA THR A 91 -21.74 13.95 -8.63
C THR A 91 -22.14 14.12 -10.10
N ASN A 92 -21.88 13.10 -10.93
CA ASN A 92 -22.47 12.88 -12.26
C ASN A 92 -22.01 11.50 -12.82
N ARG A 93 -22.30 10.42 -12.10
CA ARG A 93 -22.43 9.10 -12.75
C ARG A 93 -23.86 8.88 -13.18
#